data_AF-A0A969GHY1-F1
#
_entry.id   AF-A0A969GHY1-F1
#
_cell.length_a   1.000
_cell.length_b   1.000
_cell.length_c   1.000
_cell.angle_alpha   90.00
_cell.angle_beta   90.00
_cell.angle_gamma   90.00
#
_symmetry.space_group_name_H-M   'P 1'
#
loop_
_entity.id
_entity.type
_entity.pdbx_description
1 polymer ?
#
loop_
_entity_poly.entity_id
_entity_poly.type
_entity_poly.pdbx_seq_one_letter_code
_entity_poly.pdbx_strand_id
1 'polypeptide(L)'
;MTHELEVLVEARALVGEGPIWDDEKQVLYWVDILSSKLYVYDPASGENRGYDLGQHVGNGRAARLRRRHGRATRWFLRRSIWRAKR
;
A
#
# COMPACT_ATOMS: atom_id res chain seq x y z
N MET A 1 12.28 24.01 -5.38
CA MET A 1 12.54 22.61 -4.96
C MET A 1 11.71 21.72 -5.88
N THR A 2 12.36 20.92 -6.71
CA THR A 2 11.71 19.94 -7.58
C THR A 2 11.51 18.65 -6.80
N HIS A 3 10.28 18.15 -6.75
CA HIS A 3 10.00 16.84 -6.17
C HIS A 3 10.18 15.78 -7.26
N GLU A 4 11.13 14.86 -7.02
CA GLU A 4 11.30 13.68 -7.86
C GLU A 4 10.36 12.57 -7.41
N LEU A 5 9.77 11.91 -8.40
CA LEU A 5 8.78 10.88 -8.25
C LEU A 5 9.42 9.57 -8.71
N GLU A 6 9.58 8.61 -7.79
CA GLU A 6 10.11 7.27 -8.07
C GLU A 6 9.00 6.20 -8.00
N VAL A 7 9.00 5.25 -8.95
CA VAL A 7 8.12 4.09 -8.90
C VAL A 7 8.70 3.09 -7.89
N LEU A 8 7.99 2.84 -6.80
CA LEU A 8 8.45 1.91 -5.77
C LEU A 8 8.24 0.44 -6.15
N VAL A 9 7.13 0.13 -6.81
CA VAL A 9 6.74 -1.26 -7.14
C VAL A 9 5.94 -1.30 -8.44
N GLU A 10 6.34 -2.17 -9.37
CA GLU A 10 5.56 -2.50 -10.58
C GLU A 10 4.63 -3.70 -10.35
N ALA A 11 3.67 -3.55 -9.43
CA ALA A 11 2.85 -4.68 -8.98
C ALA A 11 1.78 -5.16 -9.98
N ARG A 12 1.59 -4.45 -11.09
CA ARG A 12 0.55 -4.71 -12.11
C ARG A 12 -0.85 -4.94 -11.50
N ALA A 13 -1.16 -4.23 -10.42
CA ALA A 13 -2.46 -4.30 -9.76
C ALA A 13 -3.58 -3.81 -10.67
N LEU A 14 -4.75 -4.44 -10.57
CA LEU A 14 -5.95 -3.96 -11.26
C LEU A 14 -6.44 -2.66 -10.61
N VAL A 15 -6.60 -2.65 -9.28
CA VAL A 15 -6.98 -1.46 -8.51
C VAL A 15 -6.23 -1.46 -7.17
N GLY A 16 -5.09 -0.76 -7.15
CA GLY A 16 -4.31 -0.54 -5.93
C GLY A 16 -4.92 0.54 -5.03
N GLU A 17 -5.25 0.21 -3.78
CA GLU A 17 -5.85 1.12 -2.80
C GLU A 17 -5.33 0.90 -1.38
N GLY A 18 -5.73 1.81 -0.47
CA GLY A 18 -5.49 1.69 0.97
C GLY A 18 -4.03 1.67 1.41
N PRO A 19 -3.13 2.55 0.91
CA PRO A 19 -1.76 2.59 1.40
C PRO A 19 -1.73 2.99 2.88
N ILE A 20 -1.13 2.15 3.72
CA ILE A 20 -0.95 2.35 5.16
C ILE A 20 0.50 2.04 5.52
N TRP A 21 1.21 3.06 6.02
CA TRP A 21 2.54 2.91 6.56
C TRP A 21 2.49 2.43 8.02
N ASP A 22 3.29 1.42 8.34
CA ASP A 22 3.55 0.94 9.70
C ASP A 22 4.93 1.43 10.15
N ASP A 23 4.94 2.44 11.03
CA ASP A 23 6.17 3.06 11.54
C ASP A 23 7.01 2.12 12.40
N GLU A 24 6.42 1.14 13.08
CA GLU A 24 7.17 0.21 13.91
C GLU A 24 7.92 -0.81 13.05
N LYS A 25 7.25 -1.31 12.00
CA LYS A 25 7.83 -2.30 11.09
C LYS A 25 8.57 -1.71 9.90
N GLN A 26 8.41 -0.40 9.66
CA GLN A 26 8.93 0.28 8.49
C GLN A 26 8.48 -0.36 7.16
N VAL A 27 7.20 -0.74 7.06
CA VAL A 27 6.61 -1.34 5.85
C VAL A 27 5.35 -0.61 5.41
N LEU A 28 5.05 -0.68 4.11
CA LEU A 28 3.83 -0.16 3.51
C LEU A 28 2.86 -1.30 3.18
N TYR A 29 1.71 -1.31 3.83
CA TYR A 29 0.58 -2.16 3.48
C TYR A 29 -0.28 -1.49 2.40
N TRP A 30 -0.75 -2.25 1.41
CA TRP A 30 -1.73 -1.78 0.42
C TRP A 30 -2.48 -2.97 -0.19
N VAL A 31 -3.61 -2.76 -0.85
CA VAL A 31 -4.42 -3.86 -1.42
C VAL A 31 -4.64 -3.69 -2.92
N ASP A 32 -4.71 -4.80 -3.65
CA ASP A 32 -5.37 -4.85 -4.96
C ASP A 32 -6.78 -5.42 -4.76
N ILE A 33 -7.77 -4.53 -4.83
CA ILE A 33 -9.17 -4.80 -4.49
C ILE A 33 -9.76 -5.86 -5.41
N LEU A 34 -9.59 -5.70 -6.72
CA LEU A 34 -10.21 -6.59 -7.70
C LEU A 34 -9.49 -7.94 -7.76
N SER A 35 -8.17 -7.97 -7.54
CA SER A 35 -7.41 -9.22 -7.46
C SER A 35 -7.49 -9.89 -6.08
N SER A 36 -8.14 -9.28 -5.09
CA SER A 36 -8.23 -9.78 -3.72
C SER A 36 -6.86 -10.06 -3.08
N LYS A 37 -5.90 -9.16 -3.27
CA LYS A 37 -4.53 -9.31 -2.74
C LYS A 37 -4.21 -8.24 -1.71
N LEU A 38 -3.58 -8.65 -0.60
CA LEU A 38 -2.88 -7.75 0.30
C LEU A 38 -1.40 -7.74 -0.07
N TYR A 39 -0.81 -6.57 -0.13
CA TYR A 39 0.61 -6.38 -0.35
C TYR A 39 1.30 -5.75 0.85
N VAL A 40 2.54 -6.16 1.07
CA VAL A 40 3.46 -5.59 2.05
C VAL A 40 4.74 -5.23 1.33
N TYR A 41 5.01 -3.93 1.22
CA TYR A 41 6.23 -3.41 0.64
C TYR A 41 7.22 -3.02 1.75
N ASP A 42 8.43 -3.56 1.67
CA ASP A 42 9.56 -3.23 2.53
C ASP A 42 10.55 -2.34 1.77
N PRO A 43 10.67 -1.04 2.09
CA PRO A 43 11.60 -0.14 1.40
C PRO A 43 13.08 -0.45 1.63
N ALA A 44 13.43 -1.16 2.71
CA ALA A 44 14.82 -1.50 3.00
C ALA A 44 15.34 -2.59 2.05
N SER A 45 14.49 -3.55 1.71
CA SER A 45 14.81 -4.63 0.76
C SER A 45 14.31 -4.36 -0.66
N GLY A 46 13.37 -3.44 -0.84
CA GLY A 46 12.65 -3.22 -2.10
C GLY A 46 11.62 -4.30 -2.42
N GLU A 47 11.37 -5.24 -1.50
CA GLU A 47 10.50 -6.38 -1.74
C GLU A 47 9.02 -6.00 -1.57
N ASN A 48 8.16 -6.50 -2.48
CA ASN A 48 6.71 -6.36 -2.39
C ASN A 48 6.05 -7.75 -2.33
N ARG A 49 5.75 -8.22 -1.12
CA ARG A 49 5.14 -9.53 -0.88
C ARG A 49 3.62 -9.45 -1.04
N GLY A 50 3.04 -10.34 -1.84
CA GLY A 50 1.60 -10.44 -2.04
C GLY A 50 1.00 -11.65 -1.32
N TYR A 51 -0.17 -11.46 -0.73
CA TYR A 51 -0.94 -12.49 -0.04
C TYR A 51 -2.35 -12.52 -0.63
N ASP A 52 -2.76 -13.69 -1.11
CA ASP A 52 -4.13 -13.89 -1.59
C ASP A 52 -5.10 -13.91 -0.40
N LEU A 53 -6.15 -13.09 -0.48
CA LEU A 53 -7.18 -12.98 0.55
C LEU A 53 -8.34 -13.96 0.33
N GLY A 54 -8.33 -14.71 -0.78
CA GLY A 54 -9.28 -15.79 -1.09
C GLY A 54 -10.72 -15.37 -1.36
N GLN A 55 -11.04 -14.07 -1.28
CA GLN A 55 -12.39 -13.53 -1.53
C GLN A 55 -12.32 -12.08 -2.00
N HIS A 56 -13.23 -11.71 -2.91
CA HIS A 56 -13.37 -10.34 -3.42
C HIS A 56 -13.44 -9.35 -2.27
N VAL A 57 -12.48 -8.42 -2.22
CA VAL A 57 -12.51 -7.29 -1.29
C VAL A 57 -13.47 -6.24 -1.88
N GLY A 58 -14.75 -6.57 -2.02
CA GLY A 58 -15.70 -5.72 -2.76
C GLY A 58 -17.08 -5.70 -2.12
N ASN A 59 -17.44 -4.53 -1.57
CA ASN A 59 -18.82 -4.04 -1.35
C ASN A 59 -19.53 -4.37 -0.03
N GLY A 60 -18.84 -4.47 1.11
CA GLY A 60 -19.58 -4.50 2.39
C GLY A 60 -18.78 -4.51 3.67
N ARG A 61 -17.50 -4.87 3.62
CA ARG A 61 -16.62 -4.73 4.77
C ARG A 61 -15.29 -4.20 4.27
N ALA A 62 -15.12 -2.88 4.36
CA ALA A 62 -13.78 -2.34 4.49
C ALA A 62 -13.09 -3.19 5.54
N ALA A 63 -12.01 -3.89 5.18
CA ALA A 63 -11.15 -4.53 6.15
C ALA A 63 -10.70 -3.38 7.07
N ARG A 64 -11.42 -3.23 8.19
CA ARG A 64 -11.16 -2.19 9.16
C ARG A 64 -9.90 -2.65 9.86
N LEU A 65 -8.75 -2.30 9.27
CA LEU A 65 -7.46 -2.46 9.90
C LEU A 65 -7.57 -1.70 11.22
N ARG A 66 -7.71 -2.45 12.32
CA ARG A 66 -7.99 -1.86 13.63
C ARG A 66 -6.72 -1.11 14.03
N ARG A 67 -6.78 0.23 13.94
CA ARG A 67 -5.70 1.12 14.36
C ARG A 67 -5.30 0.77 15.79
N ARG A 68 -4.05 0.33 15.99
CA ARG A 68 -3.32 0.58 17.22
C ARG A 68 -2.26 1.61 16.85
N HIS A 69 -2.38 2.79 17.48
CA HIS A 69 -1.44 3.92 17.54
C HIS A 69 -0.30 3.98 16.51
N GLY A 70 -0.40 4.89 15.54
CA GLY A 70 0.68 5.27 14.64
C GLY A 70 0.26 6.44 13.75
N ARG A 71 1.12 7.46 13.61
CA ARG A 71 0.82 8.72 12.90
C ARG A 71 0.87 8.48 11.39
N ALA A 72 -0.29 8.33 10.76
CA ALA A 72 -0.39 8.11 9.31
C ALA A 72 -0.12 9.41 8.51
N THR A 73 0.99 9.45 7.76
CA THR A 73 1.19 10.37 6.65
C THR A 73 0.33 9.93 5.46
N ARG A 74 -0.44 10.87 4.89
CA ARG A 74 -1.42 10.62 3.83
C ARG A 74 -0.72 10.64 2.46
N TRP A 75 -0.82 9.55 1.71
CA TRP A 75 -0.31 9.42 0.34
C TRP A 75 -1.47 9.49 -0.67
N PHE A 76 -1.34 10.30 -1.72
CA PHE A 76 -2.39 10.54 -2.74
C PHE A 76 -2.25 9.62 -3.96
N LEU A 77 -3.38 9.23 -4.55
CA LEU A 77 -3.54 8.08 -5.46
C LEU A 77 -3.79 8.50 -6.93
N ARG A 78 -3.00 7.98 -7.87
CA ARG A 78 -3.43 7.49 -9.19
C ARG A 78 -2.32 6.64 -9.82
N ARG A 79 -2.63 5.37 -10.10
CA ARG A 79 -1.84 4.36 -10.84
C ARG A 79 -0.50 3.87 -10.27
N SER A 80 0.22 4.66 -9.46
CA SER A 80 1.48 4.26 -8.83
C SER A 80 1.58 4.78 -7.40
N ILE A 81 2.28 4.04 -6.53
CA ILE A 81 2.65 4.51 -5.18
C ILE A 81 3.92 5.34 -5.32
N TRP A 82 3.85 6.61 -4.95
CA TRP A 82 4.96 7.56 -5.04
C TRP A 82 5.45 7.94 -3.65
N ARG A 83 6.77 8.00 -3.45
CA ARG A 83 7.41 8.57 -2.25
C ARG A 83 7.97 9.95 -2.60
N ALA A 84 7.59 10.97 -1.84
CA ALA A 84 8.24 12.29 -1.90
C ALA A 84 9.42 12.28 -0.91
N LYS A 85 10.64 12.38 -1.43
CA LYS A 85 11.83 12.69 -0.61
C LYS A 85 11.88 14.21 -0.37
N ARG A 86 12.26 14.59 0.85
CA ARG A 86 12.65 15.97 1.17
C ARG A 86 14.09 16.20 0.74
#